data_AF-A0A7I7WK51-F1
#
_entry.id   AF-A0A7I7WK51-F1
#
_cell.length_a   1.000
_cell.length_b   1.000
_cell.length_c   1.000
_cell.angle_alpha   90.00
_cell.angle_beta   90.00
_cell.angle_gamma   90.00
#
_symmetry.space_group_name_H-M   'P 1'
#
loop_
_entity.id
_entity.type
_entity.pdbx_description
1 polymer ?
#
loop_
_entity_poly.entity_id
_entity_poly.type
_entity_poly.pdbx_seq_one_letter_code
_entity_poly.pdbx_strand_id
1 'polypeptide(L)'
;MAKARASRLAVDDWIQAGYAVLAEEGIKSLKVDRLCTRLGVTKGSFYWHFADIASYRSALVDAWGASRDEERSHFGTSNDVPARERLSQMMTTLVDARHWTLERAMREWARTDEGVAASVRAADRRVVAAVRQAFLDYGFDTEEADLRATATFAVGIGFLHLSGAKPSARGAARRERFLDIMLTR
;
A
#
# COMPACT_ATOMS: atom_id res chain seq x y z
N MET A 1 26.40 33.51 -13.07
CA MET A 1 25.75 32.34 -12.44
C MET A 1 24.25 32.61 -12.40
N ALA A 2 23.47 31.96 -13.25
CA ALA A 2 22.02 32.13 -13.28
C ALA A 2 21.39 31.30 -12.15
N LYS A 3 20.65 31.97 -11.26
CA LYS A 3 19.85 31.37 -10.19
C LYS A 3 18.77 30.51 -10.86
N ALA A 4 18.89 29.18 -10.76
CA ALA A 4 17.87 28.26 -11.25
C ALA A 4 16.52 28.67 -10.65
N ARG A 5 15.56 29.00 -11.53
CA ARG A 5 14.20 29.35 -11.14
C ARG A 5 13.60 28.11 -10.47
N ALA A 6 13.35 28.18 -9.16
CA ALA A 6 12.75 27.06 -8.41
C ALA A 6 11.53 26.58 -9.18
N SER A 7 11.56 25.32 -9.65
CA SER A 7 10.40 24.71 -10.30
C SER A 7 9.25 24.78 -9.33
N ARG A 8 8.11 25.29 -9.78
CA ARG A 8 6.91 25.37 -8.97
C ARG A 8 6.51 23.94 -8.62
N LEU A 9 6.35 23.64 -7.33
CA LEU A 9 5.98 22.31 -6.87
C LEU A 9 4.70 21.85 -7.57
N ALA A 10 4.66 20.58 -7.98
CA ALA A 10 3.48 19.93 -8.50
C ALA A 10 2.66 19.32 -7.35
N VAL A 11 1.41 18.93 -7.64
CA VAL A 11 0.55 18.21 -6.68
C VAL A 11 1.25 16.95 -6.16
N ASP A 12 1.96 16.21 -7.02
CA ASP A 12 2.65 14.99 -6.62
C ASP A 12 3.75 15.25 -5.57
N ASP A 13 4.49 16.35 -5.65
CA ASP A 13 5.49 16.70 -4.63
C ASP A 13 4.85 16.83 -3.24
N TRP A 14 3.65 17.39 -3.17
CA TRP A 14 2.87 17.48 -1.93
C TRP A 14 2.36 16.13 -1.48
N ILE A 15 1.92 15.26 -2.39
CA ILE A 15 1.49 13.89 -2.07
C ILE A 15 2.65 13.09 -1.46
N GLN A 16 3.83 13.10 -2.11
CA GLN A 16 5.02 12.40 -1.62
C GLN A 16 5.48 12.95 -0.25
N ALA A 17 5.43 14.27 -0.04
CA ALA A 17 5.72 14.87 1.26
C ALA A 17 4.73 14.41 2.34
N GLY A 18 3.44 14.30 2.01
CA GLY A 18 2.41 13.82 2.91
C GLY A 18 2.60 12.37 3.33
N TYR A 19 2.89 11.49 2.37
CA TYR A 19 3.22 10.10 2.67
C TYR A 19 4.43 9.96 3.56
N ALA A 20 5.47 10.76 3.33
CA ALA A 20 6.65 10.73 4.18
C ALA A 20 6.33 11.19 5.60
N VAL A 21 5.55 12.28 5.78
CA VAL A 21 5.10 12.72 7.11
C VAL A 21 4.22 11.67 7.79
N LEU A 22 3.28 11.05 7.05
CA LEU A 22 2.43 9.98 7.58
C LEU A 22 3.25 8.78 8.06
N ALA A 23 4.21 8.34 7.25
CA ALA A 23 5.05 7.19 7.55
C ALA A 23 6.02 7.46 8.71
N GLU A 24 6.64 8.65 8.76
CA GLU A 24 7.66 9.00 9.75
C GLU A 24 7.07 9.47 11.08
N GLU A 25 5.95 10.22 11.04
CA GLU A 25 5.46 11.00 12.19
C GLU A 25 3.99 10.75 12.52
N GLY A 26 3.26 10.01 11.67
CA GLY A 26 1.85 9.68 11.86
C GLY A 26 0.86 10.79 11.52
N ILE A 27 -0.44 10.44 11.51
CA ILE A 27 -1.53 11.31 11.05
C ILE A 27 -1.65 12.64 11.80
N LYS A 28 -1.30 12.69 13.09
CA LYS A 28 -1.37 13.92 13.90
C LYS A 28 -0.38 14.99 13.43
N SER A 29 0.68 14.59 12.75
CA SER A 29 1.73 15.48 12.22
C SER A 29 1.43 15.99 10.82
N LEU A 30 0.40 15.46 10.16
CA LEU A 30 -0.05 15.88 8.83
C LEU A 30 -0.81 17.22 8.90
N LYS A 31 -0.03 18.30 8.94
CA LYS A 31 -0.46 19.70 9.04
C LYS A 31 0.23 20.55 7.97
N VAL A 32 -0.45 21.60 7.50
CA VAL A 32 0.06 22.53 6.47
C VAL A 32 1.46 23.03 6.82
N ASP A 33 1.65 23.50 8.05
CA ASP A 33 2.93 24.08 8.50
C ASP A 33 4.07 23.05 8.41
N ARG A 34 3.80 21.79 8.80
CA ARG A 34 4.80 20.71 8.73
C ARG A 34 5.18 20.38 7.29
N LEU A 35 4.19 20.33 6.39
CA LEU A 35 4.41 20.09 4.96
C LEU A 35 5.23 21.22 4.33
N CYS A 36 4.87 22.48 4.62
CA CYS A 36 5.59 23.66 4.17
C CYS A 36 7.05 23.65 4.67
N THR A 37 7.29 23.34 5.94
CA THR A 37 8.64 23.20 6.49
C THR A 37 9.41 22.09 5.78
N ARG A 38 8.80 20.92 5.56
CA ARG A 38 9.46 19.79 4.88
C ARG A 38 9.84 20.12 3.44
N LEU A 39 8.98 20.82 2.73
CA LEU A 39 9.17 21.20 1.32
C LEU A 39 9.97 22.51 1.15
N GLY A 40 10.29 23.23 2.23
CA GLY A 40 11.01 24.50 2.17
C GLY A 40 10.21 25.63 1.50
N VAL A 41 8.88 25.60 1.60
CA VAL A 41 7.98 26.56 0.93
C VAL A 41 7.03 27.24 1.91
N THR A 42 6.31 28.26 1.44
CA THR A 42 5.33 29.00 2.26
C THR A 42 3.94 28.38 2.23
N LYS A 43 3.08 28.74 3.20
CA LYS A 43 1.65 28.35 3.20
C LYS A 43 0.94 28.83 1.94
N GLY A 44 1.32 29.98 1.39
CA GLY A 44 0.77 30.48 0.13
C GLY A 44 0.98 29.50 -1.03
N SER A 45 2.11 28.80 -1.07
CA SER A 45 2.36 27.75 -2.06
C SER A 45 1.40 26.57 -1.91
N PHE A 46 1.06 26.18 -0.68
CA PHE A 46 0.10 25.10 -0.42
C PHE A 46 -1.29 25.47 -0.94
N TYR A 47 -1.76 26.68 -0.62
CA TYR A 47 -3.11 27.13 -0.99
C TYR A 47 -3.31 27.36 -2.50
N TRP A 48 -2.24 27.38 -3.29
CA TRP A 48 -2.33 27.32 -4.75
C TRP A 48 -2.77 25.95 -5.29
N HIS A 49 -2.57 24.88 -4.53
CA HIS A 49 -2.90 23.51 -4.94
C HIS A 49 -4.11 22.96 -4.21
N PHE A 50 -4.29 23.30 -2.92
CA PHE A 50 -5.34 22.75 -2.08
C PHE A 50 -6.06 23.87 -1.32
N ALA A 51 -7.38 23.82 -1.25
CA ALA A 51 -8.16 24.84 -0.55
C ALA A 51 -7.89 24.81 0.97
N ASP A 52 -7.69 23.62 1.53
CA ASP A 52 -7.49 23.38 2.95
C ASP A 52 -6.79 22.02 3.20
N ILE A 53 -6.58 21.70 4.48
CA ILE A 53 -5.98 20.40 4.85
C ILE A 53 -6.91 19.21 4.55
N ALA A 54 -8.23 19.41 4.49
CA ALA A 54 -9.18 18.34 4.25
C ALA A 54 -9.15 17.88 2.78
N SER A 55 -9.17 18.83 1.84
CA SER A 55 -9.00 18.61 0.39
C SER A 55 -7.65 17.95 0.08
N TYR A 56 -6.58 18.38 0.74
CA TYR A 56 -5.28 17.72 0.62
C TYR A 56 -5.29 16.27 1.14
N ARG A 57 -5.93 16.03 2.29
CA ARG A 57 -6.09 14.67 2.83
C ARG A 57 -6.89 13.77 1.89
N SER A 58 -7.95 14.28 1.27
CA SER A 58 -8.69 13.54 0.23
C SER A 58 -7.76 13.17 -0.92
N ALA A 59 -6.99 14.13 -1.43
CA ALA A 59 -6.05 13.88 -2.52
C ALA A 59 -4.99 12.82 -2.16
N LEU A 60 -4.52 12.77 -0.91
CA LEU A 60 -3.64 11.70 -0.42
C LEU A 60 -4.31 10.33 -0.44
N VAL A 61 -5.57 10.24 -0.01
CA VAL A 61 -6.31 8.97 0.02
C VAL A 61 -6.57 8.48 -1.41
N ASP A 62 -6.94 9.39 -2.31
CA ASP A 62 -7.21 9.08 -3.72
C ASP A 62 -5.94 8.63 -4.44
N ALA A 63 -4.84 9.36 -4.27
CA ALA A 63 -3.54 9.01 -4.84
C ALA A 63 -3.03 7.66 -4.28
N TRP A 64 -3.31 7.36 -3.01
CA TRP A 64 -2.89 6.11 -2.39
C TRP A 64 -3.67 4.96 -3.02
N GLY A 65 -5.00 5.10 -3.13
CA GLY A 65 -5.85 4.10 -3.77
C GLY A 65 -5.43 3.84 -5.22
N ALA A 66 -5.18 4.90 -6.00
CA ALA A 66 -4.75 4.79 -7.40
C ALA A 66 -3.41 4.07 -7.55
N SER A 67 -2.41 4.42 -6.75
CA SER A 67 -1.10 3.76 -6.75
C SER A 67 -1.20 2.27 -6.40
N ARG A 68 -2.09 1.92 -5.46
CA ARG A 68 -2.36 0.53 -5.09
C ARG A 68 -3.05 -0.24 -6.20
N ASP A 69 -3.98 0.40 -6.90
CA ASP A 69 -4.67 -0.21 -8.03
C ASP A 69 -3.69 -0.46 -9.19
N GLU A 70 -2.78 0.48 -9.47
CA GLU A 70 -1.74 0.34 -10.49
C GLU A 70 -0.76 -0.81 -10.17
N GLU A 71 -0.15 -0.80 -8.97
CA GLU A 71 0.81 -1.83 -8.53
C GLU A 71 0.22 -3.25 -8.64
N ARG A 72 -1.09 -3.38 -8.38
CA ARG A 72 -1.78 -4.67 -8.25
C ARG A 72 -2.53 -5.08 -9.51
N SER A 73 -2.67 -4.20 -10.50
CA SER A 73 -3.17 -4.55 -11.83
C SER A 73 -2.31 -5.63 -12.50
N HIS A 74 -1.04 -5.71 -12.14
CA HIS A 74 -0.10 -6.74 -12.61
C HIS A 74 -0.35 -8.13 -12.02
N PHE A 75 -1.10 -8.24 -10.91
CA PHE A 75 -1.35 -9.54 -10.27
C PHE A 75 -2.28 -10.46 -11.08
N GLY A 76 -3.15 -9.89 -11.93
CA GLY A 76 -4.15 -10.66 -12.68
C GLY A 76 -3.83 -10.91 -14.16
N THR A 77 -2.70 -10.43 -14.68
CA THR A 77 -2.49 -10.30 -16.13
C THR A 77 -1.43 -11.22 -16.74
N SER A 78 -0.61 -11.91 -15.93
CA SER A 78 0.42 -12.82 -16.46
C SER A 78 0.02 -14.30 -16.29
N ASN A 79 -0.77 -14.82 -17.23
CA ASN A 79 -0.99 -16.27 -17.33
C ASN A 79 0.28 -17.05 -17.73
N ASP A 80 1.32 -16.34 -18.16
CA ASP A 80 2.62 -16.92 -18.54
C ASP A 80 3.46 -17.35 -17.33
N VAL A 81 3.11 -16.89 -16.12
CA VAL A 81 3.79 -17.27 -14.87
C VAL A 81 2.99 -18.38 -14.18
N PRO A 82 3.60 -19.50 -13.75
CA PRO A 82 2.92 -20.56 -13.00
C PRO A 82 2.19 -20.03 -11.75
N ALA A 83 1.01 -20.56 -11.44
CA ALA A 83 0.17 -20.07 -10.34
C ALA A 83 0.88 -20.02 -8.98
N ARG A 84 1.71 -21.03 -8.66
CA ARG A 84 2.57 -21.02 -7.45
C ARG A 84 3.51 -19.81 -7.42
N GLU A 85 4.16 -19.52 -8.53
CA GLU A 85 5.12 -18.43 -8.62
C GLU A 85 4.41 -17.08 -8.53
N ARG A 86 3.24 -16.93 -9.15
CA ARG A 86 2.39 -15.74 -8.96
C ARG A 86 2.01 -15.52 -7.50
N LEU A 87 1.59 -16.57 -6.79
CA LEU A 87 1.27 -16.49 -5.36
C LEU A 87 2.49 -16.07 -4.51
N SER A 88 3.68 -16.59 -4.81
CA SER A 88 4.93 -16.18 -4.15
C SER A 88 5.28 -14.72 -4.41
N GLN A 89 5.15 -14.25 -5.65
CA GLN A 89 5.35 -12.86 -6.02
C GLN A 89 4.36 -11.94 -5.31
N MET A 90 3.06 -12.27 -5.34
CA MET A 90 2.01 -11.53 -4.63
C MET A 90 2.30 -11.44 -3.12
N MET A 91 2.68 -12.56 -2.48
CA MET A 91 3.03 -12.56 -1.05
C MET A 91 4.27 -11.72 -0.75
N THR A 92 5.25 -11.67 -1.66
CA THR A 92 6.45 -10.85 -1.50
C THR A 92 6.11 -9.36 -1.60
N THR A 93 5.31 -8.96 -2.59
CA THR A 93 4.86 -7.58 -2.75
C THR A 93 4.01 -7.13 -1.56
N LEU A 94 3.14 -8.00 -1.04
CA LEU A 94 2.32 -7.69 0.14
C LEU A 94 3.15 -7.40 1.39
N VAL A 95 4.37 -7.92 1.50
CA VAL A 95 5.22 -7.74 2.68
C VAL A 95 6.40 -6.78 2.49
N ASP A 96 6.44 -6.03 1.38
CA ASP A 96 7.55 -5.10 1.12
C ASP A 96 7.60 -3.97 2.18
N ALA A 97 8.77 -3.85 2.81
CA ALA A 97 9.03 -2.90 3.89
C ALA A 97 8.87 -1.43 3.48
N ARG A 98 9.09 -1.07 2.21
CA ARG A 98 8.91 0.32 1.73
C ARG A 98 7.45 0.74 1.71
N HIS A 99 6.56 -0.19 1.34
CA HIS A 99 5.12 0.05 1.33
C HIS A 99 4.52 -0.06 2.73
N TRP A 100 5.16 -0.82 3.62
CA TRP A 100 4.66 -1.11 4.95
C TRP A 100 4.45 0.12 5.85
N THR A 101 5.40 1.04 5.93
CA THR A 101 5.27 2.16 6.88
C THR A 101 4.10 3.07 6.52
N LEU A 102 3.89 3.29 5.22
CA LEU A 102 2.73 4.04 4.73
C LEU A 102 1.43 3.23 4.88
N GLU A 103 1.42 1.94 4.55
CA GLU A 103 0.27 1.04 4.75
C GLU A 103 -0.20 1.07 6.21
N ARG A 104 0.73 0.97 7.16
CA ARG A 104 0.45 1.05 8.60
C ARG A 104 -0.13 2.41 8.98
N ALA A 105 0.44 3.50 8.47
CA ALA A 105 -0.08 4.85 8.73
C ALA A 105 -1.51 5.04 8.17
N MET A 106 -1.78 4.50 6.98
CA MET A 106 -3.12 4.53 6.36
C MET A 106 -4.13 3.71 7.15
N ARG A 107 -3.74 2.52 7.63
CA ARG A 107 -4.60 1.68 8.48
C ARG A 107 -4.87 2.30 9.85
N GLU A 108 -3.89 2.97 10.43
CA GLU A 108 -4.10 3.74 11.65
C GLU A 108 -5.06 4.91 11.43
N TRP A 109 -4.89 5.66 10.33
CA TRP A 109 -5.79 6.74 9.96
C TRP A 109 -7.22 6.24 9.73
N ALA A 110 -7.39 5.10 9.05
CA ALA A 110 -8.67 4.46 8.80
C ALA A 110 -9.46 4.13 10.09
N ARG A 111 -8.83 4.02 11.26
CA ARG A 111 -9.54 3.80 12.53
C ARG A 111 -10.44 4.97 12.94
N THR A 112 -10.20 6.15 12.38
CA THR A 112 -10.89 7.39 12.76
C THR A 112 -11.49 8.15 11.59
N ASP A 113 -11.34 7.66 10.36
CA ASP A 113 -11.77 8.31 9.13
C ASP A 113 -12.39 7.29 8.17
N GLU A 114 -13.70 7.43 7.94
CA GLU A 114 -14.48 6.47 7.16
C GLU A 114 -14.13 6.51 5.66
N GLY A 115 -13.70 7.66 5.12
CA GLY A 115 -13.28 7.79 3.73
C GLY A 115 -11.98 7.01 3.49
N VAL A 116 -11.03 7.16 4.40
CA VAL A 116 -9.78 6.38 4.39
C VAL A 116 -10.07 4.89 4.57
N ALA A 117 -10.96 4.54 5.50
CA ALA A 117 -11.37 3.15 5.72
C ALA A 117 -12.00 2.53 4.47
N ALA A 118 -12.84 3.27 3.75
CA ALA A 118 -13.42 2.82 2.49
C ALA A 118 -12.35 2.56 1.43
N SER A 119 -11.36 3.45 1.29
CA SER A 119 -10.23 3.29 0.36
C SER A 119 -9.38 2.06 0.70
N VAL A 120 -9.02 1.88 1.98
CA VAL A 120 -8.28 0.69 2.45
C VAL A 120 -9.06 -0.60 2.18
N ARG A 121 -10.36 -0.64 2.50
CA ARG A 121 -11.20 -1.83 2.23
C ARG A 121 -11.32 -2.13 0.73
N ALA A 122 -11.37 -1.11 -0.12
CA ALA A 122 -11.40 -1.30 -1.57
C ALA A 122 -10.09 -1.92 -2.09
N ALA A 123 -8.95 -1.42 -1.62
CA ALA A 123 -7.64 -1.96 -1.95
C ALA A 123 -7.49 -3.42 -1.46
N ASP A 124 -7.91 -3.71 -0.23
CA ASP A 124 -7.86 -5.06 0.36
C ASP A 124 -8.71 -6.06 -0.44
N ARG A 125 -9.94 -5.68 -0.83
CA ARG A 125 -10.80 -6.54 -1.67
C ARG A 125 -10.15 -6.93 -2.99
N ARG A 126 -9.44 -6.00 -3.64
CA ARG A 126 -8.76 -6.26 -4.91
C ARG A 126 -7.60 -7.25 -4.73
N VAL A 127 -6.83 -7.10 -3.65
CA VAL A 127 -5.77 -8.07 -3.30
C VAL A 127 -6.37 -9.45 -3.10
N VAL A 128 -7.41 -9.57 -2.27
CA VAL A 128 -8.05 -10.87 -1.99
C VAL A 128 -8.59 -11.50 -3.27
N ALA A 129 -9.23 -10.72 -4.14
CA ALA A 129 -9.73 -11.21 -5.43
C ALA A 129 -8.60 -11.73 -6.35
N ALA A 130 -7.45 -11.05 -6.40
CA ALA A 130 -6.31 -11.49 -7.20
C ALA A 130 -5.69 -12.78 -6.64
N VAL A 131 -5.52 -12.88 -5.32
CA VAL A 131 -5.00 -14.09 -4.65
C VAL A 131 -5.97 -15.26 -4.85
N ARG A 132 -7.27 -15.02 -4.74
CA ARG A 132 -8.33 -16.01 -5.03
C ARG A 132 -8.21 -16.53 -6.46
N GLN A 133 -8.05 -15.65 -7.43
CA GLN A 133 -7.88 -16.07 -8.83
C GLN A 133 -6.67 -16.98 -8.99
N ALA A 134 -5.55 -16.66 -8.34
CA ALA A 134 -4.35 -17.50 -8.40
C ALA A 134 -4.56 -18.90 -7.77
N PHE A 135 -5.38 -19.05 -6.72
CA PHE A 135 -5.75 -20.36 -6.19
C PHE A 135 -6.69 -21.13 -7.13
N LEU A 136 -7.64 -20.47 -7.80
CA LEU A 136 -8.46 -21.10 -8.82
C LEU A 136 -7.62 -21.61 -9.99
N ASP A 137 -6.69 -20.78 -10.47
CA ASP A 137 -5.78 -21.15 -11.57
C ASP A 137 -4.82 -22.27 -11.18
N TYR A 138 -4.54 -22.45 -9.88
CA TYR A 138 -3.79 -23.60 -9.37
C TYR A 138 -4.61 -24.89 -9.37
N GLY A 139 -5.95 -24.79 -9.43
CA GLY A 139 -6.88 -25.91 -9.54
C GLY A 139 -7.67 -26.23 -8.28
N PHE A 140 -7.76 -25.30 -7.31
CA PHE A 140 -8.71 -25.41 -6.20
C PHE A 140 -10.13 -25.04 -6.64
N ASP A 141 -11.13 -25.58 -5.97
CA ASP A 141 -12.52 -25.16 -6.19
C ASP A 141 -12.79 -23.75 -5.60
N THR A 142 -14.00 -23.24 -5.82
CA THR A 142 -14.38 -21.90 -5.37
C THR A 142 -14.33 -21.73 -3.86
N GLU A 143 -14.78 -22.72 -3.10
CA GLU A 143 -14.85 -22.63 -1.63
C GLU A 143 -13.45 -22.68 -1.03
N GLU A 144 -12.62 -23.60 -1.51
CA GLU A 144 -11.22 -23.70 -1.10
C GLU A 144 -10.41 -22.47 -1.49
N ALA A 145 -10.60 -21.94 -2.71
CA ALA A 145 -9.91 -20.74 -3.16
C ALA A 145 -10.28 -19.51 -2.32
N ASP A 146 -11.56 -19.37 -1.95
CA ASP A 146 -12.04 -18.28 -1.09
C ASP A 146 -11.43 -18.33 0.31
N LEU A 147 -11.44 -19.51 0.93
CA LEU A 147 -10.84 -19.71 2.25
C LEU A 147 -9.33 -19.46 2.21
N ARG A 148 -8.64 -20.00 1.21
CA ARG A 148 -7.18 -19.89 1.07
C ARG A 148 -6.74 -18.47 0.76
N ALA A 149 -7.48 -17.73 -0.07
CA ALA A 149 -7.20 -16.33 -0.34
C ALA A 149 -7.35 -15.46 0.92
N THR A 150 -8.44 -15.67 1.67
CA THR A 150 -8.70 -14.95 2.93
C THR A 150 -7.61 -15.24 3.96
N ALA A 151 -7.23 -16.51 4.14
CA ALA A 151 -6.18 -16.93 5.06
C ALA A 151 -4.81 -16.36 4.64
N THR A 152 -4.48 -16.42 3.35
CA THR A 152 -3.22 -15.88 2.80
C THR A 152 -3.12 -14.38 3.00
N PHE A 153 -4.21 -13.65 2.75
CA PHE A 153 -4.26 -12.21 2.99
C PHE A 153 -4.08 -11.88 4.48
N ALA A 154 -4.84 -12.54 5.36
CA ALA A 154 -4.75 -12.33 6.81
C ALA A 154 -3.34 -12.64 7.35
N VAL A 155 -2.71 -13.72 6.90
CA VAL A 155 -1.34 -14.07 7.26
C VAL A 155 -0.34 -13.08 6.67
N GLY A 156 -0.56 -12.57 5.46
CA GLY A 156 0.24 -11.49 4.88
C GLY A 156 0.24 -10.24 5.78
N ILE A 157 -0.94 -9.80 6.22
CA ILE A 157 -1.08 -8.72 7.21
C ILE A 157 -0.42 -9.09 8.55
N GLY A 158 -0.54 -10.33 9.01
CA GLY A 158 0.13 -10.80 10.23
C GLY A 158 1.65 -10.75 10.13
N PHE A 159 2.22 -11.21 9.02
CA PHE A 159 3.65 -11.13 8.75
C PHE A 159 4.12 -9.68 8.65
N LEU A 160 3.31 -8.78 8.10
CA LEU A 160 3.62 -7.36 8.11
C LEU A 160 3.77 -6.80 9.55
N HIS A 161 2.87 -7.16 10.46
CA HIS A 161 2.94 -6.70 11.87
C HIS A 161 4.06 -7.36 12.68
N LEU A 162 4.42 -8.59 12.34
CA LEU A 162 5.43 -9.38 13.06
C LEU A 162 6.85 -9.23 12.49
N SER A 163 6.99 -8.77 11.25
CA SER A 163 8.29 -8.57 10.62
C SER A 163 8.93 -7.28 11.13
N GLY A 164 10.20 -7.36 11.51
CA GLY A 164 11.00 -6.16 11.78
C GLY A 164 11.19 -5.32 10.52
N ALA A 165 11.70 -4.10 10.67
CA ALA A 165 11.85 -3.11 9.59
C ALA A 165 12.70 -3.54 8.38
N LYS A 166 13.31 -4.74 8.40
CA LYS A 166 14.18 -5.23 7.32
C LYS A 166 13.70 -6.60 6.80
N PRO A 167 13.65 -6.78 5.46
CA PRO A 167 13.52 -8.11 4.87
C PRO A 167 14.57 -9.06 5.45
N SER A 168 14.15 -10.27 5.81
CA SER A 168 15.05 -11.30 6.32
C SER A 168 14.87 -12.60 5.54
N ALA A 169 15.97 -13.34 5.34
CA ALA A 169 15.93 -14.66 4.71
C ALA A 169 14.97 -15.61 5.45
N ARG A 170 14.92 -15.51 6.79
CA ARG A 170 13.99 -16.25 7.64
C ARG A 170 12.53 -15.90 7.35
N GLY A 171 12.23 -14.62 7.13
CA GLY A 171 10.90 -14.15 6.74
C GLY A 171 10.50 -14.68 5.36
N ALA A 172 11.42 -14.65 4.39
CA ALA A 172 11.18 -15.20 3.05
C ALA A 172 10.90 -16.71 3.09
N ALA A 173 11.74 -17.49 3.77
CA ALA A 173 11.53 -18.93 3.92
C ALA A 173 10.21 -19.28 4.62
N ARG A 174 9.78 -18.46 5.61
CA ARG A 174 8.49 -18.65 6.28
C ARG A 174 7.30 -18.44 5.35
N ARG A 175 7.40 -17.47 4.43
CA ARG A 175 6.35 -17.22 3.41
C ARG A 175 6.25 -18.37 2.42
N GLU A 176 7.38 -18.85 1.90
CA GLU A 176 7.39 -20.01 1.00
C GLU A 176 6.80 -21.25 1.66
N ARG A 177 7.22 -21.55 2.90
CA ARG A 177 6.66 -22.69 3.63
C ARG A 177 5.16 -22.54 3.91
N PHE A 178 4.70 -21.32 4.17
CA PHE A 178 3.26 -21.05 4.30
C PHE A 178 2.53 -21.34 2.99
N LEU A 179 3.07 -20.89 1.85
CA LEU A 179 2.49 -21.19 0.53
C LEU A 179 2.43 -22.69 0.25
N ASP A 180 3.48 -23.44 0.57
CA ASP A 180 3.48 -24.89 0.36
C ASP A 180 2.34 -25.57 1.16
N ILE A 181 2.06 -25.09 2.39
CA ILE A 181 0.90 -25.55 3.18
C ILE A 181 -0.42 -25.20 2.48
N MET A 182 -0.54 -23.95 1.98
CA MET A 182 -1.76 -23.50 1.30
C MET A 182 -2.02 -24.22 -0.03
N LEU A 183 -0.98 -24.74 -0.67
CA LEU A 183 -1.05 -25.49 -1.92
C LEU A 183 -1.25 -27.00 -1.73
N THR A 184 -1.26 -27.47 -0.49
CA THR A 184 -1.52 -28.89 -0.19
C THR A 184 -3.00 -29.24 -0.46
N ARG A 185 -3.23 -30.44 -1.00
CA ARG A 185 -4.54 -31.05 -1.27
C ARG A 185 -4.88 -32.09 -0.20
#